data_AF-A0A5P1F0F7-F1
#
_entry.id   AF-A0A5P1F0F7-F1
#
_cell.length_a   1.000
_cell.length_b   1.000
_cell.length_c   1.000
_cell.angle_alpha   90.00
_cell.angle_beta   90.00
_cell.angle_gamma   90.00
#
_symmetry.space_group_name_H-M   'P 1'
#
loop_
_entity.id
_entity.type
_entity.pdbx_description
1 polymer ?
#
loop_
_entity_poly.entity_id
_entity_poly.type
_entity_poly.pdbx_seq_one_letter_code
_entity_poly.pdbx_strand_id
1 'polypeptide(L)'
;MDKGTNALDVLEGRAYRLQHPWVGIVNRSQADINKNVDMITARRREREYFSSSLEYSHLASKMGSEYLAKLLSKHLESVIRARIPNITSLINESIDDLESELDHLGRPTAVDAGAQLYTILELCRAFDKIFKEHLDGGRPGGDRIYGVFDNQLPAALRKLPFDRHLSLQNVRKVVSEADGYQPHLIAPEHGYRRLIESSLDFFKGPAEASVDAVHFVLKELVRKSIGETQELKRFPTLQAELAAASYQALENFRDESKKTTLRLVEMESAYLTVEFFRKLPQEVEKGWNPAANSAADRYSEGQFRRIGSNVSRYIGMVSETLRLSIPKAVVHCQVREAKRNLLNHFYVLLGRKEAKQLSQLLDEDPSLMERRQQLAKRLELYKSARDEIDSVAWAK
;
A
#
# COMPACT_ATOMS: atom_id res chain seq x y z
N MET A 1 -70.59 13.77 39.08
CA MET A 1 -71.59 12.91 38.42
C MET A 1 -72.95 13.34 38.89
N ASP A 2 -73.94 13.27 38.00
CA ASP A 2 -75.30 13.67 38.33
C ASP A 2 -75.89 12.71 39.35
N LYS A 3 -76.72 13.24 40.25
CA LYS A 3 -77.30 12.49 41.35
C LYS A 3 -78.15 11.34 40.79
N GLY A 4 -77.73 10.09 41.03
CA GLY A 4 -78.38 8.88 40.50
C GLY A 4 -77.68 8.23 39.31
N THR A 5 -76.54 8.75 38.86
CA THR A 5 -75.71 8.13 37.81
C THR A 5 -74.40 7.60 38.38
N ASN A 6 -73.94 6.45 37.88
CA ASN A 6 -72.67 5.83 38.26
C ASN A 6 -71.86 5.40 37.03
N ALA A 7 -70.53 5.39 37.17
CA ALA A 7 -69.60 4.95 36.13
C ALA A 7 -69.21 3.46 36.27
N LEU A 8 -70.03 2.64 36.92
CA LEU A 8 -69.66 1.27 37.29
C LEU A 8 -69.38 0.40 36.07
N ASP A 9 -70.24 0.49 35.04
CA ASP A 9 -70.07 -0.28 33.80
C ASP A 9 -68.79 0.06 33.03
N VAL A 10 -68.31 1.30 33.17
CA VAL A 10 -67.03 1.72 32.58
C VAL A 10 -65.86 1.22 33.43
N LEU A 11 -65.90 1.41 34.75
CA LEU A 11 -64.83 1.00 35.66
C LEU A 11 -64.63 -0.52 35.71
N GLU A 12 -65.70 -1.31 35.54
CA GLU A 12 -65.63 -2.77 35.42
C GLU A 12 -65.25 -3.25 34.01
N GLY A 13 -65.11 -2.33 33.05
CA GLY A 13 -64.77 -2.65 31.66
C GLY A 13 -65.89 -3.36 30.88
N ARG A 14 -67.13 -3.31 31.39
CA ARG A 14 -68.32 -3.89 30.71
C ARG A 14 -68.75 -3.05 29.51
N ALA A 15 -68.68 -1.73 29.63
CA ALA A 15 -69.01 -0.80 28.56
C ALA A 15 -67.90 -0.71 27.50
N TYR A 16 -66.63 -0.62 27.93
CA TYR A 16 -65.46 -0.54 27.06
C TYR A 16 -64.31 -1.37 27.61
N ARG A 17 -63.85 -2.36 26.84
CA ARG A 17 -62.70 -3.20 27.19
C ARG A 17 -61.40 -2.58 26.70
N LEU A 18 -60.48 -2.32 27.63
CA LEU A 18 -59.11 -1.84 27.36
C LEU A 18 -58.08 -2.93 27.68
N GLN A 19 -56.87 -2.80 27.12
CA GLN A 19 -55.74 -3.68 27.46
C GLN A 19 -55.26 -3.48 28.90
N HIS A 20 -55.46 -2.28 29.46
CA HIS A 20 -55.20 -1.95 30.86
C HIS A 20 -56.50 -1.53 31.55
N PRO A 21 -56.68 -1.85 32.84
CA PRO A 21 -57.94 -1.61 33.54
C PRO A 21 -58.20 -0.10 33.73
N TRP A 22 -59.47 0.26 33.78
CA TRP A 22 -59.90 1.61 34.18
C TRP A 22 -59.60 1.83 35.67
N VAL A 23 -59.09 3.02 36.01
CA VAL A 23 -58.83 3.41 37.39
C VAL A 23 -59.52 4.75 37.67
N GLY A 24 -60.49 4.73 38.58
CA GLY A 24 -61.18 5.92 39.05
C GLY A 24 -60.35 6.67 40.08
N ILE A 25 -60.32 8.01 39.96
CA ILE A 25 -59.58 8.91 40.86
C ILE A 25 -60.51 10.03 41.31
N VAL A 26 -60.37 10.42 42.57
CA VAL A 26 -61.05 11.61 43.12
C VAL A 26 -60.00 12.65 43.46
N ASN A 27 -60.05 13.77 42.75
CA ASN A 27 -59.13 14.89 42.95
C ASN A 27 -59.75 15.98 43.83
N ARG A 28 -58.91 16.93 44.26
CA ARG A 28 -59.33 18.13 44.97
C ARG A 28 -60.26 18.99 44.10
N SER A 29 -61.35 19.49 44.68
CA SER A 29 -62.23 20.45 44.02
C SER A 29 -61.61 21.86 44.00
N GLN A 30 -62.18 22.78 43.21
CA GLN A 30 -61.73 24.17 43.20
C GLN A 30 -61.82 24.83 44.59
N ALA A 31 -62.81 24.45 45.41
CA ALA A 31 -62.94 24.93 46.78
C ALA A 31 -61.86 24.36 47.70
N ASP A 32 -61.44 23.10 47.52
CA ASP A 32 -60.35 22.49 48.29
C ASP A 32 -58.99 23.09 47.92
N ILE A 33 -58.80 23.46 46.65
CA ILE A 33 -57.60 24.17 46.18
C ILE A 33 -57.54 25.57 46.81
N ASN A 34 -58.64 26.32 46.77
CA ASN A 34 -58.72 27.66 47.37
C ASN A 34 -58.50 27.64 48.90
N LYS A 35 -58.79 26.49 49.55
CA LYS A 35 -58.55 26.27 51.00
C LYS A 35 -57.20 25.64 51.31
N ASN A 36 -56.31 25.46 50.32
CA ASN A 36 -55.01 24.81 50.47
C ASN A 36 -55.08 23.46 51.21
N VAL A 37 -56.07 22.63 50.87
CA VAL A 37 -56.19 21.30 51.48
C VAL A 37 -54.97 20.46 51.12
N ASP A 38 -54.33 19.93 52.16
CA ASP A 38 -53.14 19.09 52.04
C ASP A 38 -53.40 17.79 51.24
N MET A 39 -52.37 17.33 50.52
CA MET A 39 -52.46 16.16 49.66
C MET A 39 -52.71 14.87 50.45
N ILE A 40 -52.16 14.74 51.66
CA ILE A 40 -52.38 13.56 52.51
C ILE A 40 -53.86 13.49 52.91
N THR A 41 -54.45 14.64 53.23
CA THR A 41 -55.88 14.74 53.56
C THR A 41 -56.74 14.42 52.34
N ALA A 42 -56.39 14.91 51.15
CA ALA A 42 -57.10 14.60 49.90
C ALA A 42 -57.05 13.09 49.57
N ARG A 43 -55.89 12.44 49.76
CA ARG A 43 -55.71 11.00 49.58
C ARG A 43 -56.53 10.17 50.57
N ARG A 44 -56.62 10.63 51.82
CA ARG A 44 -57.46 9.97 52.83
C ARG A 44 -58.94 10.07 52.46
N ARG A 45 -59.41 11.24 52.04
CA ARG A 45 -60.78 11.45 51.55
C ARG A 45 -61.09 10.61 50.30
N GLU A 46 -60.13 10.47 49.38
CA GLU A 46 -60.26 9.60 48.20
C GLU A 46 -60.45 8.13 48.63
N ARG A 47 -59.65 7.64 49.56
CA ARG A 47 -59.77 6.27 50.09
C ARG A 47 -61.08 6.05 50.84
N GLU A 48 -61.46 7.00 51.69
CA GLU A 48 -62.75 7.00 52.39
C GLU A 48 -63.91 6.95 51.39
N TYR A 49 -63.92 7.82 50.38
CA TYR A 49 -64.93 7.86 49.33
C TYR A 49 -65.12 6.50 48.64
N PHE A 50 -64.04 5.86 48.18
CA PHE A 50 -64.15 4.56 47.54
C PHE A 50 -64.57 3.45 48.52
N SER A 51 -64.18 3.52 49.79
CA SER A 51 -64.56 2.52 50.80
C SER A 51 -66.01 2.63 51.29
N SER A 52 -66.53 3.87 51.43
CA SER A 52 -67.84 4.16 52.00
C SER A 52 -68.96 4.23 50.96
N SER A 53 -68.62 4.29 49.66
CA SER A 53 -69.61 4.37 48.58
C SER A 53 -70.26 3.01 48.33
N LEU A 54 -71.60 2.95 48.40
CA LEU A 54 -72.38 1.72 48.18
C LEU A 54 -72.10 1.06 46.81
N GLU A 55 -71.83 1.90 45.79
CA GLU A 55 -71.63 1.47 44.40
C GLU A 55 -70.18 1.10 44.07
N TYR A 56 -69.18 1.54 44.87
CA TYR A 56 -67.75 1.40 44.55
C TYR A 56 -66.94 0.64 45.61
N SER A 57 -67.55 0.31 46.74
CA SER A 57 -66.87 -0.34 47.87
C SER A 57 -66.17 -1.65 47.48
N HIS A 58 -66.78 -2.45 46.60
CA HIS A 58 -66.18 -3.70 46.09
C HIS A 58 -64.97 -3.48 45.16
N LEU A 59 -64.83 -2.27 44.59
CA LEU A 59 -63.70 -1.86 43.73
C LEU A 59 -62.65 -1.05 44.48
N ALA A 60 -62.86 -0.72 45.77
CA ALA A 60 -62.00 0.20 46.52
C ALA A 60 -60.51 -0.18 46.52
N SER A 61 -60.19 -1.48 46.43
CA SER A 61 -58.81 -1.99 46.36
C SER A 61 -58.11 -1.76 45.01
N LYS A 62 -58.88 -1.48 43.94
CA LYS A 62 -58.41 -1.26 42.56
C LYS A 62 -58.65 0.17 42.07
N MET A 63 -58.97 1.08 42.99
CA MET A 63 -59.32 2.47 42.69
C MET A 63 -58.46 3.43 43.50
N GLY A 64 -58.48 4.70 43.09
CA GLY A 64 -57.72 5.76 43.71
C GLY A 64 -56.29 5.87 43.17
N SER A 65 -55.70 7.01 43.47
CA SER A 65 -54.44 7.40 42.84
C SER A 65 -53.22 6.63 43.35
N GLU A 66 -53.27 6.10 44.57
CA GLU A 66 -52.19 5.25 45.10
C GLU A 66 -52.13 3.92 44.32
N TYR A 67 -53.30 3.34 44.02
CA TYR A 67 -53.39 2.16 43.15
C TYR A 67 -52.92 2.49 41.74
N LEU A 68 -53.34 3.63 41.16
CA LEU A 68 -52.86 4.06 39.84
C LEU A 68 -51.34 4.19 39.81
N ALA A 69 -50.73 4.85 40.81
CA ALA A 69 -49.28 5.03 40.85
C ALA A 69 -48.54 3.69 40.91
N LYS A 70 -49.03 2.73 41.70
CA LYS A 70 -48.49 1.35 41.76
C LYS A 70 -48.66 0.62 40.43
N LEU A 71 -49.83 0.75 39.79
CA LEU A 71 -50.13 0.13 38.50
C LEU A 71 -49.21 0.68 37.39
N LEU A 72 -49.06 2.00 37.30
CA LEU A 72 -48.19 2.67 36.34
C LEU A 72 -46.72 2.32 36.58
N SER A 73 -46.27 2.28 37.84
CA SER A 73 -44.89 1.90 38.18
C SER A 73 -44.58 0.46 37.76
N LYS A 74 -45.49 -0.48 38.07
CA LYS A 74 -45.35 -1.89 37.66
C LYS A 74 -45.37 -2.05 36.14
N HIS A 75 -46.24 -1.30 35.46
CA HIS A 75 -46.30 -1.33 34.00
C HIS A 75 -45.01 -0.77 33.38
N LEU A 76 -44.54 0.38 33.85
CA LEU A 76 -43.29 0.99 33.41
C LEU A 76 -42.10 0.05 33.64
N GLU A 77 -41.99 -0.57 34.83
CA GLU A 77 -40.94 -1.56 35.13
C GLU A 77 -41.00 -2.75 34.14
N SER A 78 -42.20 -3.27 33.86
CA SER A 78 -42.37 -4.36 32.90
C SER A 78 -41.93 -3.96 31.49
N VAL A 79 -42.26 -2.75 31.04
CA VAL A 79 -41.88 -2.23 29.72
C VAL A 79 -40.37 -2.02 29.65
N ILE A 80 -39.77 -1.43 30.69
CA ILE A 80 -38.31 -1.23 30.78
C ILE A 80 -37.60 -2.58 30.71
N ARG A 81 -38.00 -3.55 31.54
CA ARG A 81 -37.39 -4.89 31.58
C ARG A 81 -37.50 -5.63 30.24
N ALA A 82 -38.62 -5.46 29.53
CA ALA A 82 -38.82 -6.06 28.20
C ALA A 82 -37.96 -5.39 27.12
N ARG A 83 -37.63 -4.10 27.26
CA ARG A 83 -36.84 -3.34 26.29
C ARG A 83 -35.33 -3.41 26.52
N ILE A 84 -34.88 -3.62 27.76
CA ILE A 84 -33.45 -3.67 28.13
C ILE A 84 -32.65 -4.63 27.23
N PRO A 85 -33.04 -5.90 26.99
CA PRO A 85 -32.24 -6.81 26.16
C PRO A 85 -32.00 -6.30 24.74
N ASN A 86 -33.01 -5.67 24.14
CA ASN A 86 -32.88 -5.09 22.79
C ASN A 86 -31.96 -3.87 22.79
N ILE A 87 -32.02 -3.03 23.84
CA ILE A 87 -31.12 -1.89 24.00
C ILE A 87 -29.67 -2.36 24.19
N THR A 88 -29.44 -3.38 25.03
CA THR A 88 -28.12 -3.98 25.23
C THR A 88 -27.56 -4.54 23.92
N SER A 89 -28.38 -5.25 23.15
CA SER A 89 -27.96 -5.77 21.83
C SER A 89 -27.54 -4.64 20.89
N LEU A 90 -28.34 -3.57 20.79
CA LEU A 90 -28.03 -2.42 19.93
C LEU A 90 -26.75 -1.70 20.37
N ILE A 91 -26.52 -1.57 21.69
CA ILE A 91 -25.31 -0.96 22.23
C ILE A 91 -24.09 -1.81 21.90
N ASN A 92 -24.16 -3.14 22.08
CA ASN A 92 -23.05 -4.03 21.76
C ASN A 92 -22.72 -4.01 20.27
N GLU A 93 -23.74 -4.07 19.40
CA GLU A 93 -23.55 -3.94 17.94
C GLU A 93 -22.91 -2.59 17.58
N SER A 94 -23.39 -1.49 18.18
CA SER A 94 -22.80 -0.16 17.98
C SER A 94 -21.36 -0.06 18.50
N ILE A 95 -21.01 -0.77 19.58
CA ILE A 95 -19.63 -0.84 20.09
C ILE A 95 -18.75 -1.56 19.08
N ASP A 96 -19.18 -2.72 18.58
CA ASP A 96 -18.41 -3.53 17.62
C ASP A 96 -18.17 -2.75 16.30
N ASP A 97 -19.19 -2.04 15.82
CA ASP A 97 -19.08 -1.17 14.63
C ASP A 97 -18.08 -0.03 14.85
N LEU A 98 -18.16 0.65 16.01
CA LEU A 98 -17.27 1.76 16.35
C LEU A 98 -15.82 1.29 16.56
N GLU A 99 -15.61 0.12 17.17
CA GLU A 99 -14.28 -0.48 17.33
C GLU A 99 -13.68 -0.84 15.97
N SER A 100 -14.48 -1.45 15.08
CA SER A 100 -14.06 -1.77 13.71
C SER A 100 -13.70 -0.52 12.90
N GLU A 101 -14.48 0.57 13.03
CA GLU A 101 -14.20 1.84 12.36
C GLU A 101 -12.93 2.51 12.92
N LEU A 102 -12.73 2.46 14.24
CA LEU A 102 -11.51 2.98 14.89
C LEU A 102 -10.27 2.19 14.50
N ASP A 103 -10.37 0.87 14.38
CA ASP A 103 -9.28 0.02 13.90
C ASP A 103 -8.91 0.34 12.45
N HIS A 104 -9.91 0.64 11.61
CA HIS A 104 -9.67 1.06 10.23
C HIS A 104 -8.99 2.44 10.14
N LEU A 105 -9.40 3.40 10.99
CA LEU A 105 -8.76 4.72 11.10
C LEU A 105 -7.38 4.64 11.78
N GLY A 106 -7.11 3.54 12.49
CA GLY A 106 -5.90 3.22 13.22
C GLY A 106 -5.71 4.04 14.51
N ARG A 107 -4.66 3.68 15.26
CA ARG A 107 -4.41 4.22 16.60
C ARG A 107 -3.95 5.69 16.59
N PRO A 108 -4.28 6.48 17.63
CA PRO A 108 -3.76 7.84 17.79
C PRO A 108 -2.23 7.88 17.77
N THR A 109 -1.68 8.93 17.15
CA THR A 109 -0.24 9.20 17.19
C THR A 109 0.21 9.47 18.62
N ALA A 110 1.27 8.80 19.06
CA ALA A 110 1.82 9.00 20.38
C ALA A 110 2.45 10.41 20.53
N VAL A 111 2.40 10.95 21.75
CA VAL A 111 2.99 12.26 22.09
C VAL A 111 4.48 12.14 22.38
N ASP A 112 4.92 10.97 22.85
CA ASP A 112 6.32 10.70 23.16
C ASP A 112 7.17 10.52 21.90
N ALA A 113 8.34 11.15 21.86
CA ALA A 113 9.23 11.12 20.70
C ALA A 113 9.75 9.71 20.37
N GLY A 114 9.98 8.88 21.39
CA GLY A 114 10.40 7.49 21.21
C GLY A 114 9.28 6.64 20.61
N ALA A 115 8.05 6.84 21.07
CA ALA A 115 6.88 6.19 20.51
C ALA A 115 6.60 6.64 19.05
N GLN A 116 6.76 7.94 18.74
CA GLN A 116 6.64 8.46 17.37
C GLN A 116 7.68 7.82 16.43
N LEU A 117 8.94 7.74 16.87
CA LEU A 117 9.99 7.08 16.10
C LEU A 117 9.67 5.60 15.87
N TYR A 118 9.20 4.90 16.90
CA TYR A 118 8.79 3.50 16.78
C TYR A 118 7.68 3.32 15.72
N THR A 119 6.65 4.17 15.75
CA THR A 119 5.57 4.14 14.75
C THR A 119 6.10 4.38 13.34
N ILE A 120 6.97 5.38 13.14
CA ILE A 120 7.58 5.64 11.82
C ILE A 120 8.35 4.41 11.32
N LEU A 121 9.14 3.78 12.20
CA LEU A 121 9.91 2.58 11.85
C LEU A 121 9.02 1.38 11.52
N GLU A 122 7.90 1.22 12.22
CA GLU A 122 6.90 0.18 11.93
C GLU A 122 6.27 0.38 10.54
N LEU A 123 5.85 1.62 10.22
CA LEU A 123 5.33 1.97 8.90
C LEU A 123 6.37 1.74 7.78
N CYS A 124 7.64 2.05 8.05
CA CYS A 124 8.73 1.77 7.12
C CYS A 124 8.93 0.27 6.87
N ARG A 125 8.81 -0.56 7.92
CA ARG A 125 8.88 -2.03 7.79
C ARG A 125 7.70 -2.59 7.00
N ALA A 126 6.50 -2.05 7.20
CA ALA A 126 5.32 -2.44 6.42
C ALA A 126 5.51 -2.14 4.93
N PHE A 127 5.98 -0.93 4.59
CA PHE A 127 6.35 -0.58 3.22
C PHE A 127 7.45 -1.48 2.65
N ASP A 128 8.54 -1.70 3.40
CA ASP A 128 9.68 -2.51 2.97
C ASP A 128 9.27 -3.97 2.67
N LYS A 129 8.35 -4.53 3.49
CA LYS A 129 7.75 -5.84 3.24
C LYS A 129 6.99 -5.86 1.90
N ILE A 130 6.09 -4.91 1.67
CA ILE A 130 5.29 -4.83 0.43
C ILE A 130 6.20 -4.61 -0.78
N PHE A 131 7.24 -3.78 -0.67
CA PHE A 131 8.21 -3.55 -1.73
C PHE A 131 8.98 -4.83 -2.08
N LYS A 132 9.43 -5.59 -1.08
CA LYS A 132 10.11 -6.89 -1.29
C LYS A 132 9.20 -7.91 -1.95
N GLU A 133 7.93 -7.98 -1.58
CA GLU A 133 6.93 -8.85 -2.23
C GLU A 133 6.74 -8.50 -3.72
N HIS A 134 6.77 -7.21 -4.09
CA HIS A 134 6.73 -6.79 -5.48
C HIS A 134 7.97 -7.17 -6.28
N LEU A 135 9.14 -7.13 -5.63
CA LEU A 135 10.42 -7.39 -6.25
C LEU A 135 10.69 -8.89 -6.43
N ASP A 136 10.29 -9.71 -5.46
CA ASP A 136 10.52 -11.16 -5.45
C ASP A 136 9.55 -11.95 -6.35
N GLY A 137 8.64 -11.28 -7.07
CA GLY A 137 7.76 -11.90 -8.06
C GLY A 137 6.43 -12.43 -7.51
N GLY A 138 6.06 -12.11 -6.25
CA GLY A 138 4.70 -12.35 -5.76
C GLY A 138 3.64 -11.49 -6.47
N ARG A 139 4.09 -10.50 -7.25
CA ARG A 139 3.32 -9.50 -7.99
C ARG A 139 4.09 -9.15 -9.29
N PRO A 140 3.47 -8.51 -10.30
CA PRO A 140 4.07 -8.29 -11.64
C PRO A 140 5.30 -7.34 -11.69
N GLY A 141 5.93 -7.01 -10.56
CA GLY A 141 7.11 -6.15 -10.52
C GLY A 141 8.37 -6.83 -11.00
N GLY A 142 8.68 -8.01 -10.46
CA GLY A 142 9.83 -8.82 -10.86
C GLY A 142 9.80 -9.20 -12.35
N ASP A 143 8.64 -9.62 -12.86
CA ASP A 143 8.45 -10.02 -14.27
C ASP A 143 8.82 -8.91 -15.26
N ARG A 144 8.57 -7.65 -14.91
CA ARG A 144 8.94 -6.51 -15.76
C ARG A 144 10.47 -6.36 -15.87
N ILE A 145 11.20 -6.64 -14.80
CA ILE A 145 12.67 -6.62 -14.80
C ILE A 145 13.20 -7.76 -15.69
N TYR A 146 12.64 -8.97 -15.58
CA TYR A 146 12.95 -10.06 -16.51
C TYR A 146 12.67 -9.69 -17.96
N GLY A 147 11.55 -9.01 -18.24
CA GLY A 147 11.22 -8.52 -19.57
C GLY A 147 12.26 -7.55 -20.17
N VAL A 148 12.96 -6.76 -19.34
CA VAL A 148 14.08 -5.92 -19.81
C VAL A 148 15.24 -6.79 -20.29
N PHE A 149 15.62 -7.82 -19.52
CA PHE A 149 16.79 -8.64 -19.82
C PHE A 149 16.55 -9.72 -20.87
N ASP A 150 15.36 -10.33 -20.92
CA ASP A 150 15.06 -11.43 -21.83
C ASP A 150 14.57 -10.94 -23.20
N ASN A 151 13.92 -9.76 -23.24
CA ASN A 151 13.34 -9.22 -24.47
C ASN A 151 14.04 -7.96 -24.96
N GLN A 152 14.13 -6.91 -24.12
CA GLN A 152 14.58 -5.59 -24.58
C GLN A 152 16.08 -5.56 -24.89
N LEU A 153 16.93 -6.05 -23.99
CA LEU A 153 18.38 -6.09 -24.19
C LEU A 153 18.76 -6.93 -25.43
N PRO A 154 18.30 -8.20 -25.59
CA PRO A 154 18.63 -8.99 -26.78
C PRO A 154 18.08 -8.39 -28.08
N ALA A 155 16.93 -7.70 -28.03
CA ALA A 155 16.43 -6.96 -29.18
C ALA A 155 17.30 -5.73 -29.52
N ALA A 156 17.80 -5.02 -28.51
CA ALA A 156 18.69 -3.87 -28.70
C ALA A 156 20.04 -4.30 -29.27
N LEU A 157 20.63 -5.39 -28.77
CA LEU A 157 21.89 -5.95 -29.28
C LEU A 157 21.77 -6.38 -30.76
N ARG A 158 20.65 -7.00 -31.15
CA ARG A 158 20.40 -7.40 -32.56
C ARG A 158 20.18 -6.23 -33.52
N LYS A 159 19.76 -5.06 -33.03
CA LYS A 159 19.51 -3.86 -33.83
C LYS A 159 20.76 -3.01 -34.07
N LEU A 160 21.91 -3.40 -33.51
CA LEU A 160 23.15 -2.66 -33.69
C LEU A 160 23.59 -2.69 -35.17
N PRO A 161 24.12 -1.58 -35.72
CA PRO A 161 24.38 -1.43 -37.15
C PRO A 161 25.70 -2.10 -37.60
N PHE A 162 25.95 -3.33 -37.17
CA PHE A 162 27.19 -4.05 -37.47
C PHE A 162 27.35 -4.35 -38.96
N ASP A 163 26.27 -4.58 -39.71
CA ASP A 163 26.34 -4.82 -41.17
C ASP A 163 26.91 -3.61 -41.92
N ARG A 164 26.54 -2.40 -41.48
CA ARG A 164 27.08 -1.15 -42.04
C ARG A 164 28.50 -0.90 -41.56
N HIS A 165 28.75 -1.11 -40.27
CA HIS A 165 30.06 -0.85 -39.66
C HIS A 165 31.14 -1.82 -40.17
N LEU A 166 30.82 -3.09 -40.40
CA LEU A 166 31.73 -4.12 -40.92
C LEU A 166 31.62 -4.28 -42.44
N SER A 167 31.06 -3.30 -43.14
CA SER A 167 31.01 -3.29 -44.61
C SER A 167 32.43 -3.30 -45.21
N LEU A 168 32.58 -3.94 -46.38
CA LEU A 168 33.88 -4.09 -47.03
C LEU A 168 34.61 -2.74 -47.22
N GLN A 169 33.86 -1.69 -47.56
CA GLN A 169 34.39 -0.34 -47.74
C GLN A 169 34.95 0.22 -46.44
N ASN A 170 34.21 0.08 -45.33
CA ASN A 170 34.65 0.59 -44.04
C ASN A 170 35.83 -0.23 -43.47
N VAL A 171 35.79 -1.56 -43.59
CA VAL A 171 36.89 -2.44 -43.17
C VAL A 171 38.17 -2.10 -43.94
N ARG A 172 38.09 -1.94 -45.26
CA ARG A 172 39.24 -1.53 -46.09
C ARG A 172 39.78 -0.18 -45.62
N LYS A 173 38.91 0.80 -45.38
CA LYS A 173 39.30 2.13 -44.92
C LYS A 173 40.04 2.06 -43.58
N VAL A 174 39.44 1.45 -42.55
CA VAL A 174 39.99 1.41 -41.19
C VAL A 174 41.30 0.61 -41.14
N VAL A 175 41.38 -0.52 -41.84
CA VAL A 175 42.61 -1.34 -41.89
C VAL A 175 43.72 -0.62 -42.66
N SER A 176 43.41 0.01 -43.79
CA SER A 176 44.42 0.77 -44.55
C SER A 176 44.90 2.02 -43.80
N GLU A 177 44.03 2.67 -43.02
CA GLU A 177 44.39 3.79 -42.15
C GLU A 177 45.26 3.38 -40.95
N ALA A 178 45.08 2.15 -40.44
CA ALA A 178 45.79 1.67 -39.26
C ALA A 178 47.14 1.01 -39.61
N ASP A 179 47.18 0.15 -40.63
CA ASP A 179 48.36 -0.67 -40.98
C ASP A 179 48.98 -0.28 -42.33
N GLY A 180 48.47 0.75 -43.00
CA GLY A 180 48.98 1.25 -44.29
C GLY A 180 48.47 0.49 -45.51
N TYR A 181 48.82 0.99 -46.70
CA TYR A 181 48.35 0.48 -48.00
C TYR A 181 49.17 -0.69 -48.58
N GLN A 182 50.30 -1.03 -47.96
CA GLN A 182 51.17 -2.09 -48.45
C GLN A 182 50.58 -3.48 -48.15
N PRO A 183 50.74 -4.47 -49.05
CA PRO A 183 50.30 -5.84 -48.79
C PRO A 183 51.00 -6.42 -47.55
N HIS A 184 50.22 -6.81 -46.54
CA HIS A 184 50.77 -7.35 -45.29
C HIS A 184 51.16 -8.82 -45.43
N LEU A 185 52.40 -9.16 -45.09
CA LEU A 185 52.88 -10.55 -44.99
C LEU A 185 52.33 -11.26 -43.73
N ILE A 186 51.90 -10.49 -42.74
CA ILE A 186 51.34 -10.91 -41.44
C ILE A 186 49.96 -10.26 -41.30
N ALA A 187 49.05 -10.83 -40.49
CA ALA A 187 47.73 -10.24 -40.28
C ALA A 187 47.82 -8.79 -39.72
N PRO A 188 47.03 -7.82 -40.24
CA PRO A 188 47.07 -6.41 -39.82
C PRO A 188 46.49 -6.20 -38.42
N GLU A 189 47.34 -6.26 -37.39
CA GLU A 189 46.92 -6.28 -35.98
C GLU A 189 46.22 -4.98 -35.55
N HIS A 190 46.72 -3.82 -35.98
CA HIS A 190 46.16 -2.53 -35.54
C HIS A 190 44.77 -2.27 -36.11
N GLY A 191 44.52 -2.65 -37.36
CA GLY A 191 43.23 -2.58 -38.02
C GLY A 191 42.20 -3.50 -37.39
N TYR A 192 42.58 -4.75 -37.05
CA TYR A 192 41.72 -5.65 -36.29
C TYR A 192 41.35 -5.06 -34.92
N ARG A 193 42.35 -4.57 -34.17
CA ARG A 193 42.12 -3.97 -32.85
C ARG A 193 41.17 -2.78 -32.93
N ARG A 194 41.40 -1.83 -33.84
CA ARG A 194 40.53 -0.66 -34.02
C ARG A 194 39.11 -1.02 -34.45
N LEU A 195 38.94 -1.97 -35.36
CA LEU A 195 37.62 -2.43 -35.79
C LEU A 195 36.85 -3.06 -34.64
N ILE A 196 37.51 -3.88 -33.82
CA ILE A 196 36.90 -4.51 -32.65
C ILE A 196 36.54 -3.45 -31.61
N GLU A 197 37.48 -2.58 -31.21
CA GLU A 197 37.24 -1.50 -30.25
C GLU A 197 36.05 -0.61 -30.67
N SER A 198 36.04 -0.14 -31.91
CA SER A 198 34.94 0.68 -32.44
C SER A 198 33.61 -0.08 -32.51
N SER A 199 33.65 -1.40 -32.68
CA SER A 199 32.44 -2.23 -32.67
C SER A 199 31.91 -2.43 -31.25
N LEU A 200 32.81 -2.65 -30.29
CA LEU A 200 32.44 -2.88 -28.89
C LEU A 200 31.83 -1.64 -28.24
N ASP A 201 32.22 -0.44 -28.66
CA ASP A 201 31.63 0.81 -28.19
C ASP A 201 30.11 0.91 -28.46
N PHE A 202 29.59 0.25 -29.50
CA PHE A 202 28.14 0.21 -29.75
C PHE A 202 27.36 -0.52 -28.65
N PHE A 203 28.00 -1.39 -27.85
CA PHE A 203 27.33 -2.07 -26.74
C PHE A 203 27.07 -1.17 -25.55
N LYS A 204 27.79 -0.04 -25.41
CA LYS A 204 27.58 0.91 -24.30
C LYS A 204 26.14 1.43 -24.27
N GLY A 205 25.58 1.80 -25.43
CA GLY A 205 24.21 2.31 -25.55
C GLY A 205 23.14 1.34 -25.02
N PRO A 206 23.03 0.10 -25.55
CA PRO A 206 22.11 -0.92 -25.02
C PRO A 206 22.31 -1.25 -23.54
N ALA A 207 23.55 -1.20 -23.07
CA ALA A 207 23.89 -1.48 -21.68
C ALA A 207 23.37 -0.36 -20.74
N GLU A 208 23.55 0.91 -21.11
CA GLU A 208 22.97 2.06 -20.41
C GLU A 208 21.44 2.05 -20.45
N ALA A 209 20.85 1.76 -21.61
CA ALA A 209 19.39 1.68 -21.75
C ALA A 209 18.78 0.59 -20.85
N SER A 210 19.49 -0.52 -20.63
CA SER A 210 19.05 -1.58 -19.72
C SER A 210 19.10 -1.14 -18.26
N VAL A 211 20.14 -0.39 -17.87
CA VAL A 211 20.26 0.24 -16.55
C VAL A 211 19.10 1.21 -16.30
N ASP A 212 18.80 2.06 -17.28
CA ASP A 212 17.72 3.06 -17.18
C ASP A 212 16.33 2.42 -17.13
N ALA A 213 16.10 1.38 -17.92
CA ALA A 213 14.83 0.65 -17.92
C ALA A 213 14.55 -0.02 -16.56
N VAL A 214 15.56 -0.64 -15.93
CA VAL A 214 15.41 -1.24 -14.59
C VAL A 214 15.18 -0.18 -13.52
N HIS A 215 15.90 0.94 -13.57
CA HIS A 215 15.68 2.06 -12.66
C HIS A 215 14.24 2.59 -12.72
N PHE A 216 13.69 2.75 -13.93
CA PHE A 216 12.30 3.17 -14.12
C PHE A 216 11.32 2.17 -13.49
N VAL A 217 11.55 0.86 -13.67
CA VAL A 217 10.72 -0.17 -13.04
C VAL A 217 10.80 -0.07 -11.50
N LEU A 218 11.99 0.08 -10.92
CA LEU A 218 12.17 0.20 -9.47
C LEU A 218 11.45 1.43 -8.89
N LYS A 219 11.51 2.58 -9.56
CA LYS A 219 10.75 3.79 -9.16
C LYS A 219 9.24 3.55 -9.16
N GLU A 220 8.73 2.92 -10.20
CA GLU A 220 7.32 2.56 -10.28
C GLU A 220 6.90 1.59 -9.17
N LEU A 221 7.78 0.66 -8.77
CA LEU A 221 7.52 -0.24 -7.65
C LEU A 221 7.45 0.52 -6.32
N VAL A 222 8.38 1.45 -6.05
CA VAL A 222 8.31 2.31 -4.85
C VAL A 222 6.97 3.04 -4.79
N ARG A 223 6.55 3.67 -5.89
CA ARG A 223 5.27 4.38 -5.97
C ARG A 223 4.08 3.45 -5.67
N LYS A 224 4.05 2.26 -6.25
CA LYS A 224 2.98 1.27 -6.01
C LYS A 224 2.98 0.79 -4.56
N SER A 225 4.14 0.44 -4.01
CA SER A 225 4.27 -0.04 -2.63
C SER A 225 3.82 1.01 -1.61
N ILE A 226 4.11 2.30 -1.84
CA ILE A 226 3.58 3.39 -0.99
C ILE A 226 2.06 3.45 -1.07
N GLY A 227 1.48 3.38 -2.28
CA GLY A 227 0.03 3.48 -2.48
C GLY A 227 -0.77 2.31 -1.90
N GLU A 228 -0.17 1.12 -1.84
CA GLU A 228 -0.79 -0.07 -1.28
C GLU A 228 -0.66 -0.20 0.24
N THR A 229 0.32 0.49 0.84
CA THR A 229 0.49 0.49 2.29
C THR A 229 -0.60 1.36 2.93
N GLN A 230 -1.70 0.74 3.37
CA GLN A 230 -2.88 1.45 3.88
C GLN A 230 -2.55 2.34 5.07
N GLU A 231 -1.69 1.87 5.98
CA GLU A 231 -1.29 2.61 7.17
C GLU A 231 -0.53 3.90 6.85
N LEU A 232 0.25 3.91 5.76
CA LEU A 232 0.98 5.08 5.28
C LEU A 232 0.05 6.15 4.70
N LYS A 233 -1.16 5.81 4.23
CA LYS A 233 -2.12 6.77 3.64
C LYS A 233 -2.54 7.86 4.62
N ARG A 234 -2.46 7.58 5.92
CA ARG A 234 -2.77 8.53 6.98
C ARG A 234 -1.76 9.67 7.09
N PHE A 235 -0.53 9.45 6.62
CA PHE A 235 0.62 10.33 6.87
C PHE A 235 1.23 10.82 5.54
N PRO A 236 0.61 11.82 4.87
CA PRO A 236 1.07 12.30 3.56
C PRO A 236 2.49 12.88 3.60
N THR A 237 2.87 13.54 4.69
CA THR A 237 4.23 14.08 4.87
C THR A 237 5.27 12.96 4.93
N LEU A 238 5.00 11.91 5.72
CA LEU A 238 5.86 10.73 5.76
C LEU A 238 5.95 10.03 4.39
N GLN A 239 4.83 9.91 3.66
CA GLN A 239 4.85 9.34 2.31
C GLN A 239 5.76 10.11 1.36
N ALA A 240 5.66 11.44 1.35
CA ALA A 240 6.47 12.29 0.48
C ALA A 240 7.97 12.17 0.81
N GLU A 241 8.32 12.21 2.09
CA GLU A 241 9.71 12.07 2.57
C GLU A 241 10.27 10.67 2.30
N LEU A 242 9.48 9.62 2.56
CA LEU A 242 9.83 8.24 2.25
C LEU A 242 10.06 8.02 0.75
N ALA A 243 9.18 8.58 -0.10
CA ALA A 243 9.31 8.52 -1.55
C ALA A 243 10.57 9.26 -2.02
N ALA A 244 10.80 10.47 -1.52
CA ALA A 244 11.98 11.28 -1.86
C ALA A 244 13.28 10.56 -1.51
N ALA A 245 13.38 10.04 -0.28
CA ALA A 245 14.56 9.30 0.16
C ALA A 245 14.77 8.00 -0.65
N SER A 246 13.69 7.28 -0.95
CA SER A 246 13.74 6.08 -1.80
C SER A 246 14.21 6.39 -3.21
N TYR A 247 13.70 7.46 -3.83
CA TYR A 247 14.11 7.86 -5.18
C TYR A 247 15.57 8.31 -5.21
N GLN A 248 16.03 9.05 -4.19
CA GLN A 248 17.43 9.44 -4.09
C GLN A 248 18.36 8.22 -3.96
N ALA A 249 17.98 7.21 -3.17
CA ALA A 249 18.73 5.97 -3.06
C ALA A 249 18.80 5.23 -4.42
N LEU A 250 17.67 5.14 -5.13
CA LEU A 250 17.62 4.53 -6.46
C LEU A 250 18.50 5.25 -7.49
N GLU A 251 18.57 6.59 -7.46
CA GLU A 251 19.49 7.33 -8.35
C GLU A 251 20.95 6.96 -8.09
N ASN A 252 21.36 6.88 -6.83
CA ASN A 252 22.73 6.48 -6.48
C ASN A 252 23.04 5.06 -6.96
N PHE A 253 22.09 4.13 -6.81
CA PHE A 253 22.26 2.75 -7.27
C PHE A 253 22.31 2.66 -8.80
N ARG A 254 21.52 3.48 -9.50
CA ARG A 254 21.56 3.60 -10.96
C ARG A 254 22.93 4.08 -11.42
N ASP A 255 23.49 5.11 -10.81
CA ASP A 255 24.78 5.68 -11.22
C ASP A 255 25.93 4.68 -11.03
N GLU A 256 25.95 3.97 -9.91
CA GLU A 256 26.96 2.91 -9.67
C GLU A 256 26.78 1.72 -10.62
N SER A 257 25.53 1.35 -10.92
CA SER A 257 25.25 0.33 -11.91
C SER A 257 25.66 0.75 -13.31
N LYS A 258 25.44 2.01 -13.70
CA LYS A 258 25.87 2.54 -15.00
C LYS A 258 27.38 2.47 -15.15
N LYS A 259 28.13 2.93 -14.13
CA LYS A 259 29.61 2.84 -14.11
C LYS A 259 30.08 1.39 -14.23
N THR A 260 29.49 0.48 -13.47
CA THR A 260 29.88 -0.95 -13.47
C THR A 260 29.60 -1.61 -14.81
N THR A 261 28.42 -1.39 -15.36
CA THR A 261 28.01 -1.96 -16.65
C THR A 261 28.87 -1.43 -17.81
N LEU A 262 29.19 -0.14 -17.82
CA LEU A 262 30.10 0.44 -18.82
C LEU A 262 31.51 -0.12 -18.70
N ARG A 263 32.03 -0.25 -17.47
CA ARG A 263 33.34 -0.88 -17.22
C ARG A 263 33.39 -2.32 -17.74
N LEU A 264 32.31 -3.09 -17.62
CA LEU A 264 32.27 -4.44 -18.18
C LEU A 264 32.47 -4.44 -19.70
N VAL A 265 31.84 -3.49 -20.42
CA VAL A 265 32.04 -3.34 -21.87
C VAL A 265 33.48 -2.90 -22.19
N GLU A 266 34.04 -1.98 -21.39
CA GLU A 266 35.43 -1.51 -21.56
C GLU A 266 36.47 -2.60 -21.25
N MET A 267 36.19 -3.51 -20.32
CA MET A 267 37.06 -4.65 -20.04
C MET A 267 37.17 -5.59 -21.24
N GLU A 268 36.08 -5.80 -21.98
CA GLU A 268 36.06 -6.62 -23.21
C GLU A 268 36.83 -5.96 -24.37
N SER A 269 36.97 -4.64 -24.37
CA SER A 269 37.78 -3.92 -25.37
C SER A 269 39.26 -3.82 -24.98
N ALA A 270 39.58 -3.83 -23.68
CA ALA A 270 40.96 -3.72 -23.19
C ALA A 270 41.81 -4.97 -23.46
N TYR A 271 41.22 -6.17 -23.43
CA TYR A 271 41.93 -7.42 -23.71
C TYR A 271 41.16 -8.29 -24.70
N LEU A 272 41.76 -8.51 -25.87
CA LEU A 272 41.19 -9.38 -26.88
C LEU A 272 41.39 -10.85 -26.50
N THR A 273 40.31 -11.64 -26.54
CA THR A 273 40.38 -13.07 -26.22
C THR A 273 41.18 -13.83 -27.29
N VAL A 274 42.47 -14.04 -27.02
CA VAL A 274 43.43 -14.65 -27.96
C VAL A 274 43.02 -16.07 -28.37
N GLU A 275 42.38 -16.82 -27.47
CA GLU A 275 41.93 -18.19 -27.74
C GLU A 275 40.89 -18.26 -28.86
N PHE A 276 40.04 -17.24 -29.01
CA PHE A 276 39.10 -17.13 -30.12
C PHE A 276 39.84 -17.10 -31.47
N PHE A 277 40.88 -16.28 -31.58
CA PHE A 277 41.67 -16.15 -32.80
C PHE A 277 42.52 -17.39 -33.11
N ARG A 278 42.89 -18.17 -32.09
CA ARG A 278 43.57 -19.46 -32.28
C ARG A 278 42.65 -20.56 -32.81
N LYS A 279 41.35 -20.49 -32.48
CA LYS A 279 40.32 -21.47 -32.89
C LYS A 279 39.59 -21.11 -34.19
N LEU A 280 39.82 -19.91 -34.72
CA LEU A 280 39.33 -19.52 -36.03
C LEU A 280 39.85 -20.54 -37.06
N PRO A 281 38.98 -21.30 -37.76
CA PRO A 281 39.45 -22.32 -38.67
C PRO A 281 40.31 -21.67 -39.76
N GLN A 282 41.46 -22.28 -40.05
CA GLN A 282 42.20 -22.06 -41.29
C GLN A 282 41.33 -22.57 -42.45
N GLU A 283 40.22 -21.89 -42.78
CA GLU A 283 39.51 -22.12 -44.04
C GLU A 283 40.34 -21.52 -45.16
N VAL A 284 41.45 -22.18 -45.46
CA VAL A 284 42.24 -21.98 -46.65
C VAL A 284 42.37 -23.36 -47.27
N GLU A 285 41.78 -23.51 -48.46
CA GLU A 285 42.20 -24.41 -49.56
C GLU A 285 41.11 -25.26 -50.25
N LYS A 286 39.84 -25.27 -49.85
CA LYS A 286 38.80 -25.95 -50.66
C LYS A 286 38.06 -24.98 -51.58
N GLY A 287 38.70 -24.63 -52.70
CA GLY A 287 37.99 -23.98 -53.83
C GLY A 287 38.80 -22.97 -54.67
N TRP A 288 40.11 -23.13 -54.82
CA TRP A 288 40.92 -22.23 -55.65
C TRP A 288 40.95 -22.66 -57.12
N ASN A 289 40.15 -22.02 -57.98
CA ASN A 289 40.26 -22.13 -59.44
C ASN A 289 41.07 -20.94 -60.01
N PRO A 290 42.20 -21.14 -60.74
CA PRO A 290 43.15 -20.07 -61.04
C PRO A 290 42.86 -19.20 -62.29
N ALA A 291 41.73 -19.37 -62.96
CA ALA A 291 41.53 -18.78 -64.29
C ALA A 291 40.40 -17.74 -64.30
N ALA A 292 40.76 -16.46 -64.07
CA ALA A 292 40.23 -15.26 -64.74
C ALA A 292 40.49 -14.00 -63.89
N ASN A 293 41.17 -13.00 -64.45
CA ASN A 293 41.27 -11.58 -64.05
C ASN A 293 42.09 -11.17 -62.79
N SER A 294 43.05 -10.25 -63.03
CA SER A 294 43.82 -9.38 -62.12
C SER A 294 43.96 -9.87 -60.67
N ALA A 295 44.96 -10.71 -60.44
CA ALA A 295 45.26 -11.34 -59.15
C ALA A 295 45.38 -10.35 -57.98
N ALA A 296 45.97 -9.17 -58.16
CA ALA A 296 46.26 -8.24 -57.06
C ALA A 296 45.01 -7.71 -56.33
N ASP A 297 43.96 -7.32 -57.05
CA ASP A 297 42.75 -6.73 -56.44
C ASP A 297 41.88 -7.78 -55.73
N ARG A 298 41.76 -9.00 -56.29
CA ARG A 298 40.96 -10.09 -55.68
C ARG A 298 41.55 -10.61 -54.38
N TYR A 299 42.88 -10.63 -54.27
CA TYR A 299 43.55 -11.02 -53.03
C TYR A 299 43.28 -10.01 -51.90
N SER A 300 43.28 -8.70 -52.21
CA SER A 300 43.04 -7.65 -51.22
C SER A 300 41.58 -7.62 -50.73
N GLU A 301 40.59 -7.70 -51.62
CA GLU A 301 39.17 -7.69 -51.23
C GLU A 301 38.75 -8.96 -50.48
N GLY A 302 39.28 -10.12 -50.87
CA GLY A 302 39.05 -11.38 -50.16
C GLY A 302 39.59 -11.34 -48.73
N GLN A 303 40.74 -10.70 -48.52
CA GLN A 303 41.33 -10.51 -47.19
C GLN A 303 40.48 -9.58 -46.32
N PHE A 304 40.06 -8.41 -46.81
CA PHE A 304 39.19 -7.50 -46.04
C PHE A 304 37.83 -8.14 -45.71
N ARG A 305 37.26 -8.94 -46.62
CA ARG A 305 36.02 -9.68 -46.35
C ARG A 305 36.20 -10.71 -45.23
N ARG A 306 37.34 -11.42 -45.20
CA ARG A 306 37.69 -12.35 -44.12
C ARG A 306 37.87 -11.61 -42.79
N ILE A 307 38.55 -10.46 -42.80
CA ILE A 307 38.72 -9.61 -41.60
C ILE A 307 37.35 -9.22 -41.03
N GLY A 308 36.45 -8.69 -41.86
CA GLY A 308 35.10 -8.32 -41.44
C GLY A 308 34.31 -9.51 -40.86
N SER A 309 34.39 -10.69 -41.49
CA SER A 309 33.75 -11.92 -41.00
C SER A 309 34.30 -12.38 -39.65
N ASN A 310 35.63 -12.35 -39.48
CA ASN A 310 36.28 -12.73 -38.23
C ASN A 310 35.93 -11.78 -37.08
N VAL A 311 35.95 -10.47 -37.35
CA VAL A 311 35.54 -9.43 -36.40
C VAL A 311 34.06 -9.59 -36.03
N SER A 312 33.18 -9.85 -37.00
CA SER A 312 31.75 -10.13 -36.76
C SER A 312 31.53 -11.32 -35.84
N ARG A 313 32.25 -12.44 -36.06
CA ARG A 313 32.19 -13.61 -35.18
C ARG A 313 32.71 -13.30 -33.76
N TYR A 314 33.77 -12.50 -33.63
CA TYR A 314 34.30 -12.08 -32.32
C TYR A 314 33.27 -11.22 -31.56
N ILE A 315 32.68 -10.23 -32.24
CA ILE A 315 31.63 -9.38 -31.68
C ILE A 315 30.41 -10.22 -31.27
N GLY A 316 30.04 -11.24 -32.05
CA GLY A 316 28.97 -12.17 -31.69
C GLY A 316 29.25 -12.91 -30.37
N MET A 317 30.49 -13.40 -30.18
CA MET A 317 30.91 -14.04 -28.93
C MET A 317 30.85 -13.06 -27.74
N VAL A 318 31.37 -11.85 -27.91
CA VAL A 318 31.34 -10.82 -26.85
C VAL A 318 29.89 -10.41 -26.55
N SER A 319 29.03 -10.28 -27.56
CA SER A 319 27.60 -10.00 -27.41
C SER A 319 26.90 -11.04 -26.53
N GLU A 320 27.18 -12.33 -26.72
CA GLU A 320 26.60 -13.39 -25.87
C GLU A 320 27.13 -13.33 -24.42
N THR A 321 28.40 -12.95 -24.24
CA THR A 321 28.98 -12.77 -22.90
C THR A 321 28.37 -11.56 -22.20
N LEU A 322 28.26 -10.43 -22.89
CA LEU A 322 27.62 -9.21 -22.38
C LEU A 322 26.13 -9.39 -22.09
N ARG A 323 25.43 -10.19 -22.90
CA ARG A 323 24.03 -10.57 -22.66
C ARG A 323 23.84 -11.27 -21.30
N LEU A 324 24.86 -11.96 -20.80
CA LEU A 324 24.82 -12.63 -19.50
C LEU A 324 25.40 -11.77 -18.36
N SER A 325 26.45 -10.98 -18.63
CA SER A 325 27.13 -10.20 -17.60
C SER A 325 26.42 -8.89 -17.25
N ILE A 326 25.83 -8.19 -18.24
CA ILE A 326 25.10 -6.94 -18.03
C ILE A 326 23.92 -7.13 -17.06
N PRO A 327 23.00 -8.11 -17.25
CA PRO A 327 21.91 -8.32 -16.29
C PRO A 327 22.41 -8.60 -14.89
N LYS A 328 23.49 -9.40 -14.73
CA LYS A 328 24.07 -9.71 -13.41
C LYS A 328 24.60 -8.45 -12.72
N ALA A 329 25.27 -7.57 -13.45
CA ALA A 329 25.77 -6.31 -12.92
C ALA A 329 24.63 -5.38 -12.49
N VAL A 330 23.59 -5.23 -13.33
CA VAL A 330 22.41 -4.41 -13.02
C VAL A 330 21.65 -4.97 -11.82
N VAL A 331 21.44 -6.28 -11.76
CA VAL A 331 20.78 -6.93 -10.62
C VAL A 331 21.60 -6.75 -9.34
N HIS A 332 22.93 -6.90 -9.42
CA HIS A 332 23.80 -6.75 -8.26
C HIS A 332 23.82 -5.31 -7.72
N CYS A 333 23.99 -4.33 -8.60
CA CYS A 333 24.18 -2.93 -8.20
C CYS A 333 22.87 -2.18 -7.96
N GLN A 334 21.77 -2.56 -8.62
CA GLN A 334 20.47 -1.89 -8.46
C GLN A 334 19.47 -2.74 -7.70
N VAL A 335 19.09 -3.90 -8.24
CA VAL A 335 17.94 -4.66 -7.73
C VAL A 335 18.20 -5.17 -6.31
N ARG A 336 19.38 -5.77 -6.11
CA ARG A 336 19.79 -6.32 -4.81
C ARG A 336 20.07 -5.22 -3.78
N GLU A 337 20.64 -4.10 -4.22
CA GLU A 337 20.87 -2.94 -3.35
C GLU A 337 19.56 -2.25 -2.98
N ALA A 338 18.63 -2.07 -3.92
CA ALA A 338 17.28 -1.59 -3.65
C ALA A 338 16.54 -2.52 -2.67
N LYS A 339 16.71 -3.85 -2.77
CA LYS A 339 16.10 -4.77 -1.80
C LYS A 339 16.64 -4.62 -0.37
N ARG A 340 17.92 -4.27 -0.22
CA ARG A 340 18.63 -4.31 1.08
C ARG A 340 18.74 -2.95 1.74
N ASN A 341 18.98 -1.92 0.95
CA ASN A 341 19.55 -0.65 1.40
C ASN A 341 18.70 0.57 1.01
N LEU A 342 17.50 0.37 0.43
CA LEU A 342 16.62 1.46 -0.01
C LEU A 342 16.34 2.50 1.09
N LEU A 343 16.10 2.04 2.32
CA LEU A 343 15.75 2.90 3.45
C LEU A 343 16.93 3.23 4.37
N ASN A 344 18.14 2.75 4.11
CA ASN A 344 19.28 2.98 5.02
C ASN A 344 19.57 4.46 5.20
N HIS A 345 19.56 5.24 4.11
CA HIS A 345 19.76 6.68 4.18
C HIS A 345 18.62 7.35 4.95
N PHE A 346 17.38 6.91 4.73
CA PHE A 346 16.22 7.41 5.44
C PHE A 346 16.31 7.16 6.95
N TYR A 347 16.75 5.97 7.39
CA TYR A 347 16.96 5.66 8.80
C TYR A 347 18.04 6.54 9.45
N VAL A 348 19.11 6.85 8.73
CA VAL A 348 20.14 7.79 9.21
C VAL A 348 19.58 9.20 9.35
N LEU A 349 18.73 9.65 8.41
CA LEU A 349 18.06 10.95 8.50
C LEU A 349 17.08 10.99 9.68
N LEU A 350 16.29 9.93 9.87
CA LEU A 350 15.37 9.81 11.00
C LEU A 350 16.10 9.87 12.35
N GLY A 351 17.25 9.21 12.48
CA GLY A 351 18.05 9.23 13.70
C GLY A 351 18.61 10.62 14.07
N ARG A 352 18.61 11.58 13.13
CA ARG A 352 19.04 12.96 13.36
C ARG A 352 17.87 13.92 13.63
N LYS A 353 16.62 13.48 13.43
CA LYS A 353 15.44 14.34 13.58
C LYS A 353 15.08 14.53 15.05
N GLU A 354 14.71 15.76 15.40
CA GLU A 354 14.18 16.08 16.72
C GLU A 354 12.69 15.69 16.85
N ALA A 355 12.19 15.62 18.09
CA ALA A 355 10.79 15.27 18.38
C ALA A 355 9.76 16.08 17.57
N LYS A 356 10.00 17.39 17.40
CA LYS A 356 9.11 18.27 16.60
C LYS A 356 9.05 17.84 15.13
N GLN A 357 10.18 17.42 14.57
CA GLN A 357 10.27 16.99 13.17
C GLN A 357 9.68 15.58 12.98
N LEU A 358 9.79 14.71 13.99
CA LEU A 358 9.12 13.40 13.98
C LEU A 358 7.60 13.56 14.03
N SER A 359 7.10 14.51 14.84
CA SER A 359 5.68 14.84 14.87
C SER A 359 5.18 15.34 13.52
N GLN A 360 5.93 16.22 12.83
CA GLN A 360 5.57 16.72 11.50
C GLN A 360 5.48 15.62 10.44
N LEU A 361 6.31 14.57 10.55
CA LEU A 361 6.20 13.42 9.65
C LEU A 361 4.89 12.66 9.87
N LEU A 362 4.41 12.63 11.12
CA LEU A 362 3.17 11.98 11.53
C LEU A 362 1.97 12.94 11.53
N ASP A 363 2.04 14.06 10.80
CA ASP A 363 0.92 14.97 10.63
C ASP A 363 -0.20 14.23 9.87
N GLU A 364 -1.31 14.02 10.58
CA GLU A 364 -2.55 13.47 10.03
C GLU A 364 -3.43 14.58 9.46
N ASP A 365 -4.33 14.20 8.55
CA ASP A 365 -5.42 15.09 8.16
C ASP A 365 -6.25 15.49 9.41
N PRO A 366 -6.40 16.81 9.69
CA PRO A 366 -7.18 17.29 10.83
C PRO A 366 -8.59 16.72 10.89
N SER A 367 -9.21 16.47 9.72
CA SER A 367 -10.55 15.88 9.62
C SER A 367 -10.58 14.43 10.09
N LEU A 368 -9.54 13.64 9.82
CA LEU A 368 -9.40 12.27 10.28
C LEU A 368 -9.14 12.23 11.80
N MET A 369 -8.31 13.15 12.30
CA MET A 369 -8.05 13.27 13.73
C MET A 369 -9.33 13.63 14.50
N GLU A 370 -10.08 14.61 14.02
CA GLU A 370 -11.35 15.01 14.63
C GLU A 370 -12.38 13.88 14.58
N ARG A 371 -12.53 13.21 13.43
CA ARG A 371 -13.41 12.04 13.30
C ARG A 371 -13.02 10.93 14.26
N ARG A 372 -11.73 10.62 14.41
CA ARG A 372 -11.25 9.60 15.36
C ARG A 372 -11.58 9.99 16.81
N GLN A 373 -11.39 11.25 17.18
CA GLN A 373 -11.73 11.73 18.52
C GLN A 373 -13.24 11.64 18.80
N GLN A 374 -14.08 12.00 17.82
CA GLN A 374 -15.53 11.90 17.94
C GLN A 374 -15.98 10.44 18.11
N LEU A 375 -15.43 9.51 17.31
CA LEU A 375 -15.71 8.09 17.40
C LEU A 375 -15.23 7.49 18.73
N ALA A 376 -14.03 7.84 19.19
CA ALA A 376 -13.50 7.39 20.48
C ALA A 376 -14.36 7.86 21.65
N LYS A 377 -14.80 9.13 21.63
CA LYS A 377 -15.72 9.67 22.64
C LYS A 377 -17.08 8.96 22.59
N ARG A 378 -17.60 8.69 21.40
CA ARG A 378 -18.86 7.97 21.24
C ARG A 378 -18.76 6.52 21.75
N LEU A 379 -17.64 5.85 21.48
CA LEU A 379 -17.34 4.52 21.99
C LEU A 379 -17.29 4.49 23.53
N GLU A 380 -16.63 5.47 24.14
CA GLU A 380 -16.57 5.60 25.60
C GLU A 380 -17.97 5.77 26.21
N LEU A 381 -18.82 6.60 25.59
CA LEU A 381 -20.21 6.77 26.02
C LEU A 381 -21.03 5.47 25.92
N TYR A 382 -20.88 4.70 24.82
CA TYR A 382 -21.57 3.41 24.69
C TYR A 382 -21.05 2.37 25.68
N LYS A 383 -19.74 2.34 25.95
CA LYS A 383 -19.15 1.47 26.99
C LYS A 383 -19.69 1.82 28.38
N SER A 384 -19.73 3.11 28.72
CA SER A 384 -20.35 3.58 29.97
C SER A 384 -21.84 3.19 30.05
N ALA A 385 -22.60 3.37 28.96
CA ALA A 385 -24.01 2.99 28.91
C ALA A 385 -24.22 1.48 29.07
N ARG A 386 -23.34 0.65 28.49
CA ARG A 386 -23.36 -0.80 28.68
C ARG A 386 -23.11 -1.16 30.14
N ASP A 387 -22.07 -0.58 30.75
CA ASP A 387 -21.70 -0.87 32.14
C ASP A 387 -22.81 -0.42 33.11
N GLU A 388 -23.48 0.71 32.85
CA GLU A 388 -24.67 1.15 33.59
C GLU A 388 -25.83 0.16 33.45
N ILE A 389 -26.14 -0.32 32.24
CA ILE A 389 -27.22 -1.29 32.01
C ILE A 389 -26.91 -2.62 32.71
N ASP A 390 -25.66 -3.09 32.64
CA ASP A 390 -25.23 -4.32 33.30
C ASP A 390 -25.36 -4.19 34.83
N SER A 391 -25.00 -3.03 35.39
CA SER A 391 -25.17 -2.79 36.83
C SER A 391 -26.63 -2.92 37.30
N VAL A 392 -27.59 -2.53 36.46
CA VAL A 392 -29.03 -2.61 36.74
C VAL A 392 -29.59 -4.00 36.43
N ALA A 393 -29.07 -4.69 35.42
CA ALA A 393 -29.52 -6.03 35.03
C ALA A 393 -29.11 -7.11 36.05
N TRP A 394 -27.98 -6.93 36.73
CA TRP A 394 -27.42 -7.87 37.72
C TRP A 394 -27.67 -7.49 39.18
N ALA A 395 -28.26 -6.32 39.45
CA ALA A 395 -28.81 -5.98 40.76
C ALA A 395 -30.11 -6.77 41.01
N LYS A 396 -29.95 -8.02 41.45
CA LYS A 396 -31.02 -8.85 42.01
C LYS A 396 -31.05 -8.74 43.53
#